data_AF-A0A9P4WJH1-F1
#
_entry.id   AF-A0A9P4WJH1-F1
#
_cell.length_a   1.000
_cell.length_b   1.000
_cell.length_c   1.000
_cell.angle_alpha   90.00
_cell.angle_beta   90.00
_cell.angle_gamma   90.00
#
_symmetry.space_group_name_H-M   'P 1'
#
loop_
_entity.id
_entity.type
_entity.pdbx_description
1 polymer ?
#
loop_
_entity_poly.entity_id
_entity_poly.type
_entity_poly.pdbx_seq_one_letter_code
_entity_poly.pdbx_strand_id
1 'polypeptide(L)'
;MHLQDLLRQKQVRSRILSNPMLIDAMLISMHLSSWRDYLEFHETQLLQLAMKPACTSLTQSLVTFDTLKGVRAIEKNIIPLESLLGAFEKVMNDLEEANRIFSNASEAKDSTFVIVQQALNQFRKDATSYRGQVLYLSKRAQSTAQSVLDVLNLGFQNLAQSQNRNTFVMAKSAREDSVAIRAITLVTSFYLPFSFVATMFGMNLVDFDSASRNLVLSNQLWLYFAVSIPLTALTLACWKWRM
;
A
#
# COMPACT_ATOMS: atom_id res chain seq x y z
N MET A 1 -24.02 -27.59 29.46
CA MET A 1 -24.49 -28.19 30.73
C MET A 1 -26.02 -28.24 30.83
N HIS A 2 -26.77 -27.19 30.52
CA HIS A 2 -28.24 -27.18 30.65
C HIS A 2 -29.02 -28.24 29.83
N LEU A 3 -28.54 -28.60 28.63
CA LEU A 3 -29.24 -29.56 27.75
C LEU A 3 -29.22 -30.99 28.31
N GLN A 4 -28.14 -31.39 28.97
CA GLN A 4 -28.02 -32.72 29.60
C GLN A 4 -28.95 -32.88 30.81
N ASP A 5 -29.16 -31.81 31.59
CA ASP A 5 -30.08 -31.81 32.72
C ASP A 5 -31.55 -31.76 32.26
N LEU A 6 -31.86 -31.03 31.17
CA LEU A 6 -33.18 -31.03 30.54
C LEU A 6 -33.55 -32.39 29.91
N LEU A 7 -32.60 -33.07 29.27
CA LEU A 7 -32.79 -34.41 28.69
C LEU A 7 -32.98 -35.51 29.74
N ARG A 8 -32.57 -35.28 31.00
CA ARG A 8 -32.78 -36.23 32.11
C ARG A 8 -34.21 -36.21 32.67
N GLN A 9 -35.02 -35.19 32.36
CA GLN A 9 -36.41 -35.14 32.80
C GLN A 9 -37.30 -36.14 32.05
N LYS A 10 -37.98 -37.03 32.78
CA LYS A 10 -38.86 -38.09 32.24
C LYS A 10 -39.95 -37.55 31.30
N GLN A 11 -40.54 -36.39 31.61
CA GLN A 11 -41.59 -35.75 30.80
C GLN A 11 -41.08 -35.19 29.46
N VAL A 12 -39.85 -34.69 29.45
CA VAL A 12 -39.20 -34.18 28.23
C VAL A 12 -38.84 -35.35 27.32
N ARG A 13 -38.37 -36.45 27.89
CA ARG A 13 -38.01 -37.67 27.15
C ARG A 13 -39.20 -38.31 26.43
N SER A 14 -40.38 -38.35 27.04
CA SER A 14 -41.60 -38.86 26.40
C SER A 14 -42.10 -37.96 25.27
N ARG A 15 -42.00 -36.63 25.41
CA ARG A 15 -42.34 -35.68 24.35
C ARG A 15 -41.36 -35.73 23.17
N ILE A 16 -40.06 -35.93 23.45
CA ILE A 16 -39.02 -36.10 22.44
C ILE A 16 -39.22 -37.41 21.64
N LEU A 17 -39.57 -38.51 22.32
CA LEU A 17 -39.89 -39.78 21.66
C LEU A 17 -41.12 -39.70 20.74
N SER A 18 -41.99 -38.72 20.99
CA SER A 18 -43.21 -38.50 20.20
C SER A 18 -42.95 -37.67 18.94
N ASN A 19 -41.93 -36.80 18.95
CA ASN A 19 -41.61 -35.90 17.85
C ASN A 19 -40.09 -35.71 17.72
N PRO A 20 -39.42 -36.41 16.79
CA PRO A 20 -37.96 -36.32 16.62
C PRO A 20 -37.47 -34.91 16.26
N MET A 21 -38.31 -34.10 15.62
CA MET A 21 -38.02 -32.72 15.19
C MET A 21 -37.70 -31.74 16.35
N LEU A 22 -38.10 -32.07 17.58
CA LEU A 22 -37.79 -31.27 18.77
C LEU A 22 -36.29 -31.29 19.09
N ILE A 23 -35.60 -32.40 18.80
CA ILE A 23 -34.16 -32.54 19.05
C ILE A 23 -33.39 -31.64 18.10
N ASP A 24 -33.78 -31.63 16.82
CA ASP A 24 -33.14 -30.82 15.79
C ASP A 24 -33.27 -29.34 16.14
N ALA A 25 -34.48 -28.89 16.50
CA ALA A 25 -34.71 -27.50 16.91
C ALA A 25 -33.89 -27.09 18.15
N MET A 26 -33.75 -27.99 19.14
CA MET A 26 -32.95 -27.73 20.33
C MET A 26 -31.45 -27.62 20.01
N LEU A 27 -30.90 -28.54 19.21
CA LEU A 27 -29.49 -28.50 18.79
C LEU A 27 -29.18 -27.23 18.02
N ILE A 28 -30.06 -26.87 17.08
CA ILE A 28 -29.92 -25.66 16.28
C ILE A 28 -29.89 -24.42 17.17
N SER A 29 -30.84 -24.29 18.12
CA SER A 29 -30.90 -23.14 19.02
C SER A 29 -29.62 -22.93 19.84
N MET A 30 -28.97 -24.03 20.24
CA MET A 30 -27.75 -23.98 21.04
C MET A 30 -26.57 -23.42 20.22
N HIS A 31 -26.47 -23.81 18.94
CA HIS A 31 -25.38 -23.36 18.07
C HIS A 31 -25.65 -22.01 17.40
N LEU A 32 -26.91 -21.61 17.23
CA LEU A 32 -27.28 -20.37 16.57
C LEU A 32 -26.75 -19.12 17.29
N SER A 33 -26.69 -19.16 18.62
CA SER A 33 -26.17 -18.07 19.46
C SER A 33 -24.68 -17.84 19.24
N SER A 34 -23.90 -18.90 19.09
CA SER A 34 -22.44 -18.81 18.90
C SER A 34 -22.03 -18.11 17.60
N TRP A 35 -22.89 -18.12 16.58
CA TRP A 35 -22.65 -17.39 15.34
C TRP A 35 -22.61 -15.87 15.54
N ARG A 36 -23.43 -15.35 16.45
CA ARG A 36 -23.45 -13.92 16.79
C ARG A 36 -22.13 -13.48 17.39
N ASP A 37 -21.66 -14.20 18.41
CA ASP A 37 -20.41 -13.87 19.10
C ASP A 37 -19.19 -13.96 18.16
N TYR A 38 -19.21 -14.95 17.25
CA TYR A 38 -18.16 -15.10 16.24
C TYR A 38 -18.15 -13.93 15.24
N LEU A 39 -19.32 -13.47 14.79
CA LEU A 39 -19.44 -12.32 13.89
C LEU A 39 -19.01 -11.03 14.57
N GLU A 40 -19.41 -10.81 15.82
CA GLU A 40 -19.02 -9.64 16.62
C GLU A 40 -17.50 -9.56 16.83
N PHE A 41 -16.85 -10.70 17.06
CA PHE A 41 -15.39 -10.78 17.16
C PHE A 41 -14.69 -10.29 15.87
N HIS A 42 -15.13 -10.78 14.70
CA HIS A 42 -14.56 -10.37 13.42
C HIS A 42 -14.89 -8.92 13.07
N GLU A 43 -16.08 -8.43 13.43
CA GLU A 43 -16.44 -7.03 13.27
C GLU A 43 -15.53 -6.11 14.10
N THR A 44 -15.27 -6.45 15.35
CA THR A 44 -14.40 -5.68 16.24
C THR A 44 -12.96 -5.64 15.71
N GLN A 45 -12.43 -6.76 15.24
CA GLN A 45 -11.10 -6.83 14.63
C GLN A 45 -11.02 -5.97 13.36
N LEU A 46 -12.05 -6.05 12.51
CA LEU A 46 -12.09 -5.26 11.28
C LEU A 46 -12.19 -3.76 11.58
N LEU A 47 -12.97 -3.36 12.59
CA LEU A 47 -13.07 -1.98 13.08
C LEU A 47 -11.71 -1.42 13.50
N GLN A 48 -10.96 -2.17 14.30
CA GLN A 48 -9.62 -1.77 14.73
C GLN A 48 -8.66 -1.60 13.56
N LEU A 49 -8.71 -2.51 12.58
CA LEU A 49 -7.90 -2.43 11.37
C LEU A 49 -8.30 -1.27 10.45
N ALA A 50 -9.60 -0.97 10.36
CA ALA A 50 -10.13 0.12 9.55
C ALA A 50 -9.83 1.51 10.13
N MET A 51 -9.66 1.61 11.45
CA MET A 51 -9.29 2.87 12.09
C MET A 51 -7.84 3.28 11.80
N LYS A 52 -6.94 2.32 11.59
CA LYS A 52 -5.51 2.58 11.28
C LYS A 52 -5.31 3.48 10.05
N PRO A 53 -5.85 3.16 8.85
CA PRO A 53 -5.73 4.04 7.70
C PRO A 53 -6.42 5.40 7.89
N ALA A 54 -7.54 5.47 8.61
CA ALA A 54 -8.22 6.74 8.89
C ALA A 54 -7.39 7.70 9.78
N CYS A 55 -6.56 7.16 10.67
CA CYS A 55 -5.70 7.93 11.55
C CYS A 55 -4.28 8.15 11.00
N THR A 56 -3.97 7.66 9.78
CA THR A 56 -2.61 7.78 9.22
C THR A 56 -2.43 9.16 8.60
N SER A 57 -1.47 9.93 9.11
CA SER A 57 -1.01 11.16 8.45
C SER A 57 0.03 10.79 7.38
N LEU A 58 0.08 11.55 6.28
CA LEU A 58 1.04 11.34 5.17
C LEU A 58 2.52 11.37 5.61
N THR A 59 2.82 11.83 6.82
CA THR A 59 4.17 12.00 7.38
C THR A 59 4.62 10.83 8.26
N GLN A 60 3.70 10.01 8.78
CA GLN A 60 4.01 8.88 9.66
C GLN A 60 3.16 7.69 9.25
N SER A 61 3.74 6.76 8.47
CA SER A 61 2.99 5.61 7.95
C SER A 61 2.68 4.60 9.06
N LEU A 62 1.51 4.70 9.69
CA LEU A 62 0.95 3.65 10.55
C LEU A 62 0.37 2.47 9.75
N VAL A 63 0.22 2.64 8.43
CA VAL A 63 -0.27 1.61 7.50
C VAL A 63 0.91 0.89 6.89
N THR A 64 0.86 -0.44 6.86
CA THR A 64 1.92 -1.30 6.32
C THR A 64 1.29 -2.49 5.63
N PHE A 65 2.06 -3.26 4.86
CA PHE A 65 1.56 -4.52 4.27
C PHE A 65 0.93 -5.47 5.31
N ASP A 66 1.33 -5.39 6.59
CA ASP A 66 0.72 -6.14 7.68
C ASP A 66 -0.74 -5.76 7.97
N THR A 67 -1.13 -4.48 7.82
CA THR A 67 -2.54 -4.09 7.97
C THR A 67 -3.39 -4.65 6.83
N LEU A 68 -2.85 -4.67 5.61
CA LEU A 68 -3.51 -5.32 4.47
C LEU A 68 -3.63 -6.84 4.69
N LYS A 69 -2.57 -7.49 5.18
CA LYS A 69 -2.56 -8.93 5.49
C LYS A 69 -3.61 -9.27 6.56
N GLY A 70 -3.76 -8.44 7.59
CA GLY A 70 -4.79 -8.60 8.62
C GLY A 70 -6.20 -8.53 8.05
N VAL A 71 -6.50 -7.52 7.22
CA VAL A 71 -7.81 -7.38 6.57
C VAL A 71 -8.10 -8.55 5.63
N ARG A 72 -7.12 -8.98 4.83
CA ARG A 72 -7.24 -10.14 3.93
C ARG A 72 -7.44 -11.46 4.68
N ALA A 73 -6.84 -11.62 5.86
CA ALA A 73 -7.04 -12.80 6.70
C ALA A 73 -8.49 -12.88 7.22
N ILE A 74 -9.06 -11.75 7.63
CA ILE A 74 -10.47 -11.65 8.03
C ILE A 74 -11.39 -11.94 6.84
N GLU A 75 -11.12 -11.33 5.67
CA GLU A 75 -11.85 -11.57 4.43
C GLU A 75 -11.89 -13.07 4.06
N LYS A 76 -10.74 -13.76 4.15
CA LYS A 76 -10.63 -15.21 3.90
C LYS A 76 -11.55 -16.06 4.79
N ASN A 77 -11.78 -15.64 6.03
CA ASN A 77 -12.60 -16.39 6.99
C ASN A 77 -14.10 -16.09 6.83
N ILE A 78 -14.46 -14.91 6.29
CA ILE A 78 -15.84 -14.45 6.14
C ILE A 78 -16.46 -14.96 4.83
N ILE A 79 -15.69 -15.00 3.73
CA ILE A 79 -16.20 -15.42 2.41
C ILE A 79 -16.91 -16.79 2.44
N PRO A 80 -16.34 -17.85 3.03
CA PRO A 80 -16.99 -19.17 3.09
C PRO A 80 -18.28 -19.16 3.92
N LEU A 81 -18.39 -18.22 4.86
CA LEU A 81 -19.53 -18.13 5.78
C LEU A 81 -20.83 -17.82 5.07
N GLU A 82 -20.77 -17.05 3.98
CA GLU A 82 -21.96 -16.76 3.17
C GLU A 82 -22.54 -18.03 2.54
N SER A 83 -21.68 -18.88 1.98
CA SER A 83 -22.10 -20.16 1.39
C SER A 83 -22.60 -21.14 2.44
N LEU A 84 -21.95 -21.18 3.61
CA LEU A 84 -22.34 -22.04 4.71
C LEU A 84 -23.69 -21.64 5.32
N LEU A 85 -23.93 -20.33 5.53
CA LEU A 85 -25.23 -19.83 5.98
C LEU A 85 -26.31 -20.06 4.92
N GLY A 86 -25.99 -19.93 3.63
CA GLY A 86 -26.94 -20.28 2.55
C GLY A 86 -27.31 -21.77 2.55
N ALA A 87 -26.36 -22.66 2.79
CA ALA A 87 -26.65 -24.09 2.96
C ALA A 87 -27.50 -24.35 4.21
N PHE A 88 -27.22 -23.65 5.31
CA PHE A 88 -28.00 -23.73 6.55
C PHE A 88 -29.45 -23.26 6.35
N GLU A 89 -29.68 -22.15 5.65
CA GLU A 89 -31.02 -21.68 5.27
C GLU A 89 -31.79 -22.74 4.46
N LYS A 90 -31.11 -23.42 3.53
CA LYS A 90 -31.72 -24.49 2.74
C LYS A 90 -32.14 -25.68 3.63
N VAL A 91 -31.28 -26.09 4.57
CA VAL A 91 -31.61 -27.14 5.54
C VAL A 91 -32.79 -26.73 6.42
N MET A 92 -32.89 -25.47 6.85
CA MET A 92 -34.05 -24.99 7.61
C MET A 92 -35.34 -25.05 6.79
N ASN A 93 -35.30 -24.71 5.50
CA ASN A 93 -36.46 -24.83 4.60
C ASN A 93 -36.87 -26.30 4.42
N ASP A 94 -35.90 -27.20 4.24
CA ASP A 94 -36.16 -28.64 4.12
C ASP A 94 -36.76 -29.21 5.42
N LEU A 95 -36.28 -28.75 6.58
CA LEU A 95 -36.85 -29.13 7.89
C LEU A 95 -38.27 -28.58 8.11
N GLU A 96 -38.54 -27.36 7.66
CA GLU A 96 -39.88 -26.76 7.75
C GLU A 96 -40.88 -27.56 6.88
N GLU A 97 -40.49 -27.94 5.67
CA GLU A 97 -41.32 -28.75 4.79
C GLU A 97 -41.53 -30.16 5.35
N ALA A 98 -40.48 -30.80 5.88
CA ALA A 98 -40.57 -32.10 6.53
C ALA A 98 -41.51 -32.06 7.75
N ASN A 99 -41.42 -31.01 8.57
CA ASN A 99 -42.32 -30.81 9.71
C ASN A 99 -43.79 -30.63 9.24
N ARG A 100 -44.03 -29.90 8.15
CA ARG A 100 -45.36 -29.73 7.56
C ARG A 100 -45.95 -31.05 7.05
N ILE A 101 -45.15 -31.87 6.35
CA ILE A 101 -45.56 -33.19 5.87
C ILE A 101 -45.89 -34.11 7.05
N PHE A 102 -45.07 -34.11 8.10
CA PHE A 102 -45.30 -34.91 9.30
C PHE A 102 -46.60 -34.51 10.02
N SER A 103 -46.90 -33.21 10.12
CA SER A 103 -48.16 -32.74 10.68
C SER A 103 -49.38 -33.07 9.81
N ASN A 104 -49.23 -33.17 8.49
CA ASN A 104 -50.34 -33.59 7.63
C ASN A 104 -50.61 -35.09 7.74
N ALA A 105 -49.57 -35.90 8.01
CA ALA A 105 -49.67 -37.34 8.22
C ALA A 105 -50.13 -37.71 9.64
N SER A 106 -49.84 -36.86 10.64
CA SER A 106 -50.31 -37.01 12.00
C SER A 106 -51.62 -36.23 12.17
N GLU A 107 -52.77 -36.90 12.13
CA GLU A 107 -54.11 -36.29 12.26
C GLU A 107 -54.31 -35.44 13.52
N ALA A 108 -53.39 -35.53 14.50
CA ALA A 108 -53.36 -34.69 15.68
C ALA A 108 -52.54 -33.41 15.43
N LYS A 109 -53.25 -32.28 15.29
CA LYS A 109 -52.66 -30.93 15.31
C LYS A 109 -52.11 -30.63 16.72
N ASP A 110 -50.98 -31.22 17.04
CA ASP A 110 -50.38 -31.15 18.36
C ASP A 110 -49.75 -29.77 18.59
N SER A 111 -49.92 -29.22 19.78
CA SER A 111 -49.30 -27.97 20.24
C SER A 111 -47.78 -27.95 19.99
N THR A 112 -47.15 -29.14 20.00
CA THR A 112 -45.74 -29.36 19.68
C THR A 112 -45.36 -28.94 18.26
N PHE A 113 -46.22 -29.16 17.27
CA PHE A 113 -45.97 -28.78 15.88
C PHE A 113 -45.86 -27.26 15.73
N VAL A 114 -46.77 -26.51 16.36
CA VAL A 114 -46.79 -25.05 16.31
C VAL A 114 -45.51 -24.48 16.92
N ILE A 115 -45.06 -25.05 18.05
CA ILE A 115 -43.82 -24.64 18.72
C ILE A 115 -42.61 -24.88 17.80
N VAL A 116 -42.51 -26.07 17.20
CA VAL A 116 -41.39 -26.41 16.29
C VAL A 116 -41.42 -25.53 15.05
N GLN A 117 -42.58 -25.30 14.43
CA GLN A 117 -42.67 -24.46 13.24
C GLN A 117 -42.34 -22.98 13.52
N GLN A 118 -42.74 -22.46 14.69
CA GLN A 118 -42.38 -21.12 15.09
C GLN A 118 -40.88 -21.00 15.37
N ALA A 119 -40.26 -22.01 16.00
CA ALA A 119 -38.82 -22.05 16.22
C ALA A 119 -38.02 -22.11 14.92
N LEU A 120 -38.40 -22.98 13.98
CA LEU A 120 -37.76 -23.07 12.66
C LEU A 120 -37.85 -21.77 11.87
N ASN A 121 -39.02 -21.11 11.90
CA ASN A 121 -39.20 -19.80 11.28
C ASN A 121 -38.32 -18.72 11.92
N GLN A 122 -38.11 -18.77 13.23
CA GLN A 122 -37.19 -17.86 13.92
C GLN A 122 -35.74 -18.11 13.50
N PHE A 123 -35.30 -19.38 13.48
CA PHE A 123 -33.94 -19.72 13.08
C PHE A 123 -33.63 -19.32 11.63
N ARG A 124 -34.62 -19.45 10.73
CA ARG A 124 -34.50 -18.98 9.36
C ARG A 124 -34.30 -17.46 9.30
N LYS A 125 -35.11 -16.69 10.03
CA LYS A 125 -34.97 -15.22 10.09
C LYS A 125 -33.59 -14.81 10.63
N ASP A 126 -33.13 -15.50 11.66
CA ASP A 126 -31.82 -15.26 12.26
C ASP A 126 -30.68 -15.60 11.27
N ALA A 127 -30.78 -16.72 10.54
CA ALA A 127 -29.81 -17.10 9.51
C ALA A 127 -29.72 -16.06 8.39
N THR A 128 -30.86 -15.54 7.92
CA THR A 128 -30.90 -14.47 6.92
C THR A 128 -30.31 -13.16 7.45
N SER A 129 -30.54 -12.86 8.74
CA SER A 129 -29.90 -11.71 9.39
C SER A 129 -28.37 -11.86 9.42
N TYR A 130 -27.86 -13.02 9.83
CA TYR A 130 -26.42 -13.30 9.84
C TYR A 130 -25.80 -13.25 8.45
N ARG A 131 -26.50 -13.76 7.43
CA ARG A 131 -26.07 -13.66 6.03
C ARG A 131 -25.93 -12.19 5.60
N GLY A 132 -26.89 -11.34 5.98
CA GLY A 132 -26.80 -9.90 5.76
C GLY A 132 -25.60 -9.25 6.46
N GLN A 133 -25.33 -9.63 7.71
CA GLN A 133 -24.18 -9.14 8.48
C GLN A 133 -22.84 -9.57 7.85
N VAL A 134 -22.74 -10.83 7.41
CA VAL A 134 -21.56 -11.36 6.69
C VAL A 134 -21.30 -10.58 5.40
N LEU A 135 -22.35 -10.30 4.62
CA LEU A 135 -22.24 -9.53 3.39
C LEU A 135 -21.77 -8.09 3.66
N TYR A 136 -22.34 -7.45 4.69
CA TYR A 136 -21.89 -6.13 5.14
C TYR A 136 -20.42 -6.15 5.55
N LEU A 137 -20.01 -7.13 6.35
CA LEU A 137 -18.65 -7.24 6.86
C LEU A 137 -17.64 -7.52 5.74
N SER A 138 -18.00 -8.35 4.76
CA SER A 138 -17.23 -8.59 3.55
C SER A 138 -17.03 -7.30 2.74
N LYS A 139 -18.12 -6.58 2.44
CA LYS A 139 -18.05 -5.30 1.72
C LYS A 139 -17.19 -4.27 2.46
N ARG A 140 -17.31 -4.22 3.79
CA ARG A 140 -16.50 -3.34 4.64
C ARG A 140 -15.02 -3.73 4.62
N ALA A 141 -14.71 -5.02 4.67
CA ALA A 141 -13.34 -5.52 4.58
C ALA A 141 -12.70 -5.16 3.24
N GLN A 142 -13.44 -5.35 2.14
CA GLN A 142 -13.01 -4.96 0.80
C GLN A 142 -12.74 -3.45 0.70
N SER A 143 -13.66 -2.62 1.19
CA SER A 143 -13.47 -1.17 1.20
C SER A 143 -12.25 -0.76 2.02
N THR A 144 -12.03 -1.39 3.17
CA THR A 144 -10.87 -1.11 4.03
C THR A 144 -9.57 -1.49 3.35
N ALA A 145 -9.53 -2.63 2.66
CA ALA A 145 -8.36 -3.06 1.89
C ALA A 145 -8.04 -2.07 0.76
N GLN A 146 -9.04 -1.55 0.06
CA GLN A 146 -8.84 -0.52 -0.97
C GLN A 146 -8.28 0.77 -0.38
N SER A 147 -8.85 1.27 0.72
CA SER A 147 -8.32 2.47 1.38
C SER A 147 -6.88 2.30 1.85
N VAL A 148 -6.51 1.12 2.36
CA VAL A 148 -5.11 0.81 2.72
C VAL A 148 -4.19 0.86 1.50
N LEU A 149 -4.62 0.31 0.36
CA LEU A 149 -3.85 0.35 -0.89
C LEU A 149 -3.69 1.78 -1.41
N ASP A 150 -4.74 2.59 -1.35
CA ASP A 150 -4.70 3.99 -1.79
C ASP A 150 -3.71 4.80 -0.96
N VAL A 151 -3.74 4.64 0.38
CA VAL A 151 -2.78 5.29 1.28
C VAL A 151 -1.34 4.85 0.97
N LEU A 152 -1.10 3.56 0.73
CA LEU A 152 0.23 3.05 0.36
C LEU A 152 0.71 3.64 -0.98
N ASN A 153 -0.15 3.66 -1.99
CA ASN A 153 0.17 4.24 -3.30
C ASN A 153 0.48 5.74 -3.20
N LEU A 154 -0.29 6.50 -2.44
CA LEU A 154 -0.03 7.92 -2.18
C LEU A 154 1.31 8.11 -1.45
N GLY A 155 1.63 7.24 -0.48
CA GLY A 155 2.93 7.24 0.18
C GLY A 155 4.09 7.04 -0.81
N PHE A 156 3.99 6.06 -1.70
CA PHE A 156 5.01 5.82 -2.75
C PHE A 156 5.13 6.99 -3.73
N GLN A 157 4.01 7.59 -4.14
CA GLN A 157 4.01 8.77 -5.01
C GLN A 157 4.69 9.98 -4.35
N ASN A 158 4.42 10.20 -3.06
CA ASN A 158 5.07 11.28 -2.30
C ASN A 158 6.58 11.07 -2.21
N LEU A 159 7.02 9.84 -1.90
CA LEU A 159 8.44 9.48 -1.89
C LEU A 159 9.09 9.74 -3.26
N ALA A 160 8.47 9.30 -4.35
CA ALA A 160 8.96 9.55 -5.71
C ALA A 160 9.01 11.04 -6.05
N GLN A 161 8.01 11.83 -5.63
CA GLN A 161 7.99 13.28 -5.84
C GLN A 161 9.11 13.98 -5.06
N SER A 162 9.34 13.57 -3.81
CA SER A 162 10.45 14.10 -2.99
C SER A 162 11.81 13.78 -3.64
N GLN A 163 11.97 12.56 -4.16
CA GLN A 163 13.16 12.14 -4.88
C GLN A 163 13.34 12.95 -6.17
N ASN A 164 12.29 13.16 -6.95
CA ASN A 164 12.32 13.99 -8.16
C ASN A 164 12.72 15.44 -7.87
N ARG A 165 12.20 16.01 -6.76
CA ARG A 165 12.59 17.36 -6.32
C ARG A 165 14.07 17.42 -5.93
N ASN A 166 14.57 16.42 -5.23
CA ASN A 166 15.99 16.33 -4.89
C ASN A 166 16.86 16.19 -6.15
N THR A 167 16.44 15.38 -7.13
CA THR A 167 17.10 15.29 -8.44
C THR A 167 17.09 16.63 -9.18
N PHE A 168 16.00 17.39 -9.13
CA PHE A 168 15.95 18.73 -9.72
C PHE A 168 16.92 19.70 -9.05
N VAL A 169 17.00 19.67 -7.71
CA VAL A 169 17.98 20.48 -6.96
C VAL A 169 19.41 20.05 -7.31
N MET A 170 19.68 18.75 -7.36
CA MET A 170 20.97 18.21 -7.77
C MET A 170 21.32 18.60 -9.22
N ALA A 171 20.38 18.55 -10.16
CA ALA A 171 20.57 18.98 -11.53
C ALA A 171 20.83 20.50 -11.64
N LYS A 172 20.17 21.31 -10.79
CA LYS A 172 20.42 22.74 -10.71
C LYS A 172 21.84 23.02 -10.19
N SER A 173 22.26 22.36 -9.11
CA SER A 173 23.62 22.49 -8.58
C SER A 173 24.66 21.98 -9.60
N ALA A 174 24.42 20.86 -10.28
CA ALA A 174 25.28 20.36 -11.34
C ALA A 174 25.38 21.34 -12.54
N ARG A 175 24.32 22.10 -12.83
CA ARG A 175 24.36 23.17 -13.83
C ARG A 175 25.25 24.34 -13.37
N GLU A 176 25.17 24.72 -12.10
CA GLU A 176 26.05 25.74 -11.51
C GLU A 176 27.52 25.27 -11.53
N ASP A 177 27.79 24.02 -11.14
CA ASP A 177 29.11 23.39 -11.24
C ASP A 177 29.63 23.35 -12.69
N SER A 178 28.74 23.07 -13.65
CA SER A 178 29.09 23.08 -15.08
C SER A 178 29.52 24.48 -15.56
N VAL A 179 28.94 25.55 -15.01
CA VAL A 179 29.35 26.93 -15.32
C VAL A 179 30.75 27.21 -14.76
N ALA A 180 31.03 26.79 -13.52
CA ALA A 180 32.36 26.93 -12.93
C ALA A 180 33.43 26.15 -13.70
N ILE A 181 33.15 24.91 -14.11
CA ILE A 181 34.04 24.08 -14.92
C ILE A 181 34.33 24.73 -16.28
N ARG A 182 33.31 25.30 -16.94
CA ARG A 182 33.48 26.05 -18.19
C ARG A 182 34.38 27.26 -18.01
N ALA A 183 34.23 28.00 -16.90
CA ALA A 183 35.07 29.15 -16.59
C ALA A 183 36.54 28.75 -16.38
N ILE A 184 36.81 27.72 -15.58
CA ILE A 184 38.17 27.21 -15.35
C ILE A 184 38.79 26.73 -16.67
N THR A 185 38.05 25.97 -17.47
CA THR A 185 38.51 25.47 -18.77
C THR A 185 38.89 26.61 -19.71
N LEU A 186 38.10 27.68 -19.72
CA LEU A 186 38.38 28.88 -20.51
C LEU A 186 39.68 29.54 -20.04
N VAL A 187 39.86 29.75 -18.74
CA VAL A 187 41.09 30.33 -18.17
C VAL A 187 42.32 29.48 -18.54
N THR A 188 42.25 28.16 -18.38
CA THR A 188 43.34 27.24 -18.73
C THR A 188 43.66 27.28 -20.22
N SER A 189 42.62 27.37 -21.08
CA SER A 189 42.78 27.44 -22.53
C SER A 189 43.49 28.72 -22.99
N PHE A 190 43.32 29.84 -22.29
CA PHE A 190 44.12 31.05 -22.53
C PHE A 190 45.54 30.93 -21.97
N TYR A 191 45.69 30.36 -20.78
CA TYR A 191 46.98 30.27 -20.10
C TYR A 191 47.97 29.35 -20.83
N LEU A 192 47.50 28.22 -21.37
CA LEU A 192 48.34 27.22 -22.04
C LEU A 192 49.15 27.78 -23.23
N PRO A 193 48.55 28.44 -24.24
CA PRO A 193 49.30 29.02 -25.37
C PRO A 193 50.21 30.17 -24.92
N PHE A 194 49.73 31.01 -23.99
CA PHE A 194 50.53 32.11 -23.45
C PHE A 194 51.79 31.62 -22.75
N SER A 195 51.66 30.58 -21.92
CA SER A 195 52.78 29.95 -21.21
C SER A 195 53.74 29.26 -22.17
N PHE A 196 53.24 28.61 -23.23
CA PHE A 196 54.07 27.98 -24.25
C PHE A 196 54.94 29.01 -24.98
N VAL A 197 54.32 30.10 -25.43
CA VAL A 197 55.02 31.21 -26.09
C VAL A 197 56.00 31.88 -25.13
N ALA A 198 55.61 32.13 -23.87
CA ALA A 198 56.51 32.68 -22.85
C ALA A 198 57.72 31.78 -22.56
N THR A 199 57.56 30.46 -22.60
CA THR A 199 58.67 29.51 -22.40
C THR A 199 59.62 29.48 -23.61
N MET A 200 59.07 29.48 -24.83
CA MET A 200 59.87 29.48 -26.06
C MET A 200 60.65 30.79 -26.27
N PHE A 201 60.07 31.93 -25.88
CA PHE A 201 60.67 33.25 -26.08
C PHE A 201 61.31 33.85 -24.82
N GLY A 202 61.09 33.29 -23.63
CA GLY A 202 61.54 33.85 -22.36
C GLY A 202 63.05 34.03 -22.25
N MET A 203 63.84 33.19 -22.92
CA MET A 203 65.30 33.34 -22.98
C MET A 203 65.79 34.21 -24.15
N ASN A 204 64.97 34.44 -25.19
CA ASN A 204 65.37 35.20 -26.38
C ASN A 204 64.99 36.70 -26.30
N LEU A 205 64.06 37.07 -25.41
CA LEU A 205 63.54 38.44 -25.30
C LEU A 205 64.36 39.34 -24.35
N VAL A 206 65.17 38.75 -23.47
CA VAL A 206 66.01 39.46 -22.51
C VAL A 206 67.45 39.34 -22.95
N ASP A 207 67.98 40.41 -23.53
CA ASP A 207 69.40 40.49 -23.91
C ASP A 207 70.14 41.32 -22.86
N PHE A 208 71.23 40.78 -22.31
CA PHE A 208 72.02 41.41 -21.26
C PHE A 208 73.25 42.06 -21.87
N ASP A 209 73.21 43.37 -22.08
CA ASP A 209 74.39 44.12 -22.53
C ASP A 209 75.38 44.29 -21.37
N SER A 210 76.45 43.48 -21.41
CA SER A 210 77.53 43.46 -20.42
C SER A 210 78.34 44.76 -20.30
N ALA A 211 78.16 45.74 -21.20
CA ALA A 211 78.88 47.02 -21.15
C ALA A 211 78.15 48.14 -20.38
N SER A 212 76.81 48.13 -20.32
CA SER A 212 76.03 49.29 -19.86
C SER A 212 75.07 49.03 -18.68
N ARG A 213 75.03 47.81 -18.14
CA ARG A 213 74.22 47.45 -16.94
C ARG A 213 72.72 47.79 -17.05
N ASN A 214 72.19 47.92 -18.26
CA ASN A 214 70.77 48.12 -18.51
C ASN A 214 70.16 46.87 -19.15
N LEU A 215 69.00 46.45 -18.66
CA LEU A 215 68.17 45.43 -19.29
C LEU A 215 67.56 46.04 -20.55
N VAL A 216 68.09 45.70 -21.72
CA VAL A 216 67.52 46.14 -22.99
C VAL A 216 66.53 45.07 -23.44
N LEU A 217 65.24 45.44 -23.44
CA LEU A 217 64.19 44.62 -24.04
C LEU A 217 64.48 44.50 -25.55
N SER A 218 64.72 43.28 -26.03
CA SER A 218 65.02 43.03 -27.45
C SER A 218 63.86 43.46 -28.35
N ASN A 219 64.15 44.03 -29.52
CA ASN A 219 63.17 44.49 -30.52
C ASN A 219 62.29 43.34 -31.09
N GLN A 220 62.53 42.10 -30.68
CA GLN A 220 61.78 40.90 -31.04
C GLN A 220 60.51 40.67 -30.19
N LEU A 221 60.20 41.55 -29.23
CA LEU A 221 58.92 41.52 -28.49
C LEU A 221 57.68 41.56 -29.39
N TRP A 222 57.79 42.14 -30.59
CA TRP A 222 56.68 42.14 -31.54
C TRP A 222 56.32 40.72 -32.01
N LEU A 223 57.30 39.80 -32.08
CA LEU A 223 57.09 38.40 -32.48
C LEU A 223 56.28 37.62 -31.43
N TYR A 224 56.44 37.97 -30.15
CA TYR A 224 55.62 37.43 -29.06
C TYR A 224 54.14 37.72 -29.28
N PHE A 225 53.78 38.96 -29.60
CA PHE A 225 52.40 39.34 -29.92
C PHE A 225 51.94 38.70 -31.23
N ALA A 226 52.80 38.66 -32.26
CA ALA A 226 52.48 38.10 -33.57
C ALA A 226 52.15 36.59 -33.54
N VAL A 227 52.74 35.83 -32.60
CA VAL A 227 52.46 34.38 -32.45
C VAL A 227 51.39 34.10 -31.39
N SER A 228 51.36 34.86 -30.29
CA SER A 228 50.40 34.67 -29.20
C SER A 228 48.96 34.95 -29.61
N ILE A 229 48.72 36.03 -30.37
CA ILE A 229 47.38 36.43 -30.83
C ILE A 229 46.72 35.37 -31.71
N PRO A 230 47.35 34.86 -32.80
CA PRO A 230 46.72 33.84 -33.64
C PRO A 230 46.52 32.51 -32.90
N LEU A 231 47.42 32.13 -31.99
CA LEU A 231 47.29 30.90 -31.21
C LEU A 231 46.13 30.98 -30.20
N THR A 232 45.94 32.16 -29.60
CA THR A 232 44.79 32.46 -28.73
C THR A 232 43.49 32.48 -29.53
N ALA A 233 43.48 33.10 -30.70
CA ALA A 233 42.33 33.12 -31.61
C ALA A 233 41.96 31.71 -32.08
N LEU A 234 42.94 30.86 -32.40
CA LEU A 234 42.73 29.46 -32.79
C LEU A 234 42.10 28.66 -31.65
N THR A 235 42.58 28.86 -30.41
CA THR A 235 42.08 28.13 -29.24
C THR A 235 40.64 28.54 -28.91
N LEU A 236 40.32 29.83 -29.00
CA LEU A 236 38.94 30.34 -28.88
C LEU A 236 38.04 29.86 -30.02
N ALA A 237 38.55 29.82 -31.26
CA ALA A 237 37.80 29.32 -32.41
C ALA A 237 37.48 27.82 -32.27
N CYS A 238 38.45 26.99 -31.84
CA CYS A 238 38.22 25.58 -31.54
C CYS A 238 37.19 25.38 -30.42
N TRP A 239 37.20 26.23 -29.40
CA TRP A 239 36.20 26.18 -28.33
C TRP A 239 34.80 26.53 -28.84
N LYS A 240 34.66 27.62 -29.60
CA LYS A 240 33.37 28.06 -30.17
C LYS A 240 32.82 27.08 -31.21
N TRP A 241 33.67 26.37 -31.94
CA TRP A 241 33.23 25.35 -32.90
C TRP A 241 32.75 24.07 -32.21
N ARG A 242 33.37 23.69 -31.08
CA ARG A 242 33.05 22.44 -30.38
C ARG A 242 31.89 22.54 -29.38
N MET A 243 31.40 23.75 -29.11
CA MET A 243 30.30 24.03 -28.19
C MET A 243 29.01 24.32 -28.95
#